data_AF-A0A2W4PPP9-F1
#
_entry.id   AF-A0A2W4PPP9-F1
#
_cell.length_a   1.000
_cell.length_b   1.000
_cell.length_c   1.000
_cell.angle_alpha   90.00
_cell.angle_beta   90.00
_cell.angle_gamma   90.00
#
_symmetry.space_group_name_H-M   'P 1'
#
loop_
_entity.id
_entity.type
_entity.pdbx_description
1 polymer ?
#
loop_
_entity_poly.entity_id
_entity_poly.type
_entity_poly.pdbx_seq_one_letter_code
_entity_poly.pdbx_strand_id
1 'polypeptide(L)'
;MFSRLTERLSKAVEALRGRGRLTEDNIAETLREVRMALLEADVALPVVRRFIDAVRAKAIGTEVQGSLTPGQALVGVIHDELVALMGGRPQPFELRHSPPAVILLAGLQGAGKTTTLAKLAARPFGRRSARPRGAPALPPPRPVPISD
;
A
#
# COMPACT_ATOMS: atom_id res chain seq x y z
N MET A 1 -9.22 -9.01 3.89
CA MET A 1 -8.35 -8.80 2.72
C MET A 1 -6.88 -8.69 3.13
N PHE A 2 -6.44 -7.59 3.77
CA PHE A 2 -5.02 -7.39 4.13
C PHE A 2 -4.43 -8.48 5.03
N SER A 3 -5.17 -8.97 6.03
CA SER A 3 -4.71 -10.06 6.90
C SER A 3 -4.43 -11.36 6.14
N ARG A 4 -5.27 -11.70 5.16
CA ARG A 4 -5.09 -12.90 4.30
C ARG A 4 -3.87 -12.75 3.38
N LEU A 5 -3.68 -11.56 2.82
CA LEU A 5 -2.51 -11.25 2.00
C LEU A 5 -1.22 -11.39 2.83
N THR A 6 -1.18 -10.79 4.02
CA THR A 6 -0.03 -10.88 4.93
C THR A 6 0.29 -12.32 5.30
N GLU A 7 -0.72 -13.12 5.67
CA GLU A 7 -0.52 -14.52 6.04
C GLU A 7 0.07 -15.34 4.90
N ARG A 8 -0.46 -15.18 3.68
CA ARG A 8 0.01 -15.94 2.50
C ARG A 8 1.41 -15.53 2.05
N LEU A 9 1.70 -14.23 2.00
CA LEU A 9 3.03 -13.74 1.66
C LEU A 9 4.07 -14.21 2.67
N SER A 10 3.76 -14.18 3.98
CA SER A 10 4.67 -14.67 5.01
C SER A 10 5.00 -16.15 4.82
N LYS A 11 4.02 -17.00 4.51
CA LYS A 11 4.24 -18.43 4.24
C LYS A 11 5.14 -18.67 3.03
N ALA A 12 4.91 -17.97 1.92
CA ALA A 12 5.74 -18.07 0.71
C ALA A 12 7.19 -17.61 0.96
N VAL A 13 7.37 -16.57 1.78
CA VAL A 13 8.68 -16.06 2.20
C VAL A 13 9.40 -17.02 3.15
N GLU A 14 8.69 -17.67 4.07
CA GLU A 14 9.27 -18.69 4.96
C GLU A 14 9.77 -19.91 4.19
N ALA A 15 9.03 -20.37 3.18
CA ALA A 15 9.46 -21.46 2.30
C ALA A 15 10.79 -21.17 1.59
N LEU A 16 11.03 -19.90 1.24
CA LEU A 16 12.28 -19.45 0.61
C LEU A 16 13.46 -19.36 1.59
N ARG A 17 13.21 -18.99 2.85
CA ARG A 17 14.28 -18.80 3.86
C ARG A 17 15.00 -20.10 4.22
N GLY A 18 14.36 -21.25 4.05
CA GLY A 18 14.95 -22.57 4.34
C GLY A 18 15.88 -23.12 3.25
N ARG A 19 15.93 -22.51 2.05
CA ARG A 19 16.70 -23.02 0.91
C ARG A 19 18.02 -22.23 0.77
N GLY A 20 19.16 -22.91 0.95
CA GLY A 20 20.50 -22.28 0.95
C GLY A 20 21.01 -21.78 -0.41
N ARG A 21 20.35 -22.13 -1.51
CA ARG A 21 20.67 -21.65 -2.87
C ARG A 21 19.39 -21.32 -3.63
N LEU A 22 19.41 -20.20 -4.36
CA LEU A 22 18.41 -19.89 -5.36
C LEU A 22 18.76 -20.61 -6.66
N THR A 23 17.81 -21.40 -7.17
CA THR A 23 17.82 -21.95 -8.53
C THR A 23 16.67 -21.31 -9.30
N GLU A 24 16.73 -21.31 -10.63
CA GLU A 24 15.64 -20.81 -11.47
C GLU A 24 14.31 -21.53 -11.17
N ASP A 25 14.36 -22.83 -10.91
CA ASP A 25 13.19 -23.64 -10.55
C ASP A 25 12.56 -23.19 -9.22
N ASN A 26 13.38 -22.93 -8.19
CA ASN A 26 12.92 -22.45 -6.89
C ASN A 26 12.26 -21.06 -7.01
N ILE A 27 12.86 -20.17 -7.80
CA ILE A 27 12.30 -18.83 -8.05
C ILE A 27 10.97 -18.95 -8.79
N ALA A 28 10.88 -19.82 -9.80
CA ALA A 28 9.66 -20.03 -10.57
C ALA A 28 8.52 -20.62 -9.70
N GLU A 29 8.85 -21.56 -8.81
CA GLU A 29 7.90 -22.12 -7.84
C GLU A 29 7.35 -21.04 -6.90
N THR A 30 8.23 -20.25 -6.27
CA THR A 30 7.77 -19.20 -5.36
C THR A 30 6.96 -18.11 -6.06
N LEU A 31 7.35 -17.70 -7.27
CA LEU A 31 6.57 -16.73 -8.04
C LEU A 31 5.16 -17.25 -8.38
N ARG A 32 4.98 -18.56 -8.56
CA ARG A 32 3.64 -19.16 -8.72
C ARG A 32 2.83 -19.06 -7.44
N GLU A 33 3.41 -19.34 -6.28
CA GLU A 33 2.72 -19.20 -4.98
C GLU A 33 2.32 -17.75 -4.71
N VAL A 34 3.23 -16.81 -4.94
CA VAL A 34 2.96 -15.37 -4.80
C VAL A 34 1.85 -14.93 -5.74
N ARG A 35 1.84 -15.42 -6.99
CA ARG A 35 0.75 -15.16 -7.95
C ARG A 35 -0.60 -15.63 -7.42
N MET A 36 -0.67 -16.86 -6.89
CA MET A 36 -1.90 -17.41 -6.32
C MET A 36 -2.36 -16.60 -5.11
N ALA A 37 -1.44 -16.24 -4.21
CA ALA A 37 -1.73 -15.43 -3.04
C ALA A 37 -2.31 -14.05 -3.40
N LEU A 38 -1.80 -13.40 -4.45
CA LEU A 38 -2.31 -12.11 -4.90
C LEU A 38 -3.71 -12.24 -5.52
N LEU A 39 -3.97 -13.28 -6.31
CA LEU A 39 -5.29 -13.52 -6.90
C LEU A 39 -6.34 -13.86 -5.83
N GLU A 40 -5.99 -14.68 -4.84
CA GLU A 40 -6.85 -14.98 -3.67
C GLU A 40 -7.16 -13.75 -2.83
N ALA A 41 -6.31 -12.72 -2.89
CA ALA A 41 -6.46 -11.47 -2.16
C ALA A 41 -7.26 -10.40 -2.94
N ASP A 42 -8.02 -10.79 -3.96
CA ASP A 42 -8.82 -9.90 -4.82
C ASP A 42 -7.99 -8.85 -5.60
N VAL A 43 -6.73 -9.16 -5.91
CA VAL A 43 -5.88 -8.31 -6.76
C VAL A 43 -6.18 -8.59 -8.23
N ALA A 44 -6.39 -7.55 -9.02
CA ALA A 44 -6.72 -7.66 -10.43
C ALA A 44 -5.59 -8.35 -11.24
N LEU A 45 -5.94 -9.29 -12.11
CA LEU A 45 -5.00 -10.07 -12.93
C LEU A 45 -3.96 -9.21 -13.69
N PRO A 46 -4.32 -8.06 -14.32
CA PRO A 46 -3.33 -7.22 -15.01
C PRO A 46 -2.25 -6.68 -14.06
N VAL A 47 -2.62 -6.39 -12.81
CA VAL A 47 -1.72 -5.91 -11.77
C VAL A 47 -0.78 -7.03 -11.33
N VAL A 48 -1.33 -8.22 -11.09
CA VAL A 48 -0.55 -9.40 -10.70
C VAL A 48 0.47 -9.77 -11.78
N ARG A 49 0.07 -9.76 -13.06
CA ARG A 49 0.97 -10.09 -14.17
C ARG A 49 2.16 -9.13 -14.23
N ARG A 50 1.89 -7.82 -14.19
CA ARG A 50 2.94 -6.79 -14.19
C ARG A 50 3.89 -6.94 -13.00
N PHE A 51 3.35 -7.22 -11.82
CA PHE A 51 4.12 -7.43 -10.60
C PHE A 51 5.08 -8.62 -10.74
N ILE A 52 4.58 -9.79 -11.18
CA ILE A 52 5.41 -11.00 -11.33
C ILE A 52 6.49 -10.81 -12.40
N ASP A 53 6.17 -10.15 -13.52
CA ASP A 53 7.14 -9.88 -14.58
C ASP A 53 8.28 -8.97 -14.07
N ALA A 54 7.94 -7.95 -13.27
CA ALA A 54 8.92 -7.05 -12.66
C ALA A 54 9.82 -7.75 -11.63
N VAL A 55 9.25 -8.58 -10.76
CA VAL A 55 10.02 -9.37 -9.79
C VAL A 55 10.94 -10.35 -10.51
N ARG A 56 10.48 -11.03 -11.55
CA ARG A 56 11.30 -11.98 -12.32
C ARG A 56 12.50 -11.29 -12.98
N ALA A 57 12.29 -10.13 -13.60
CA ALA A 57 13.37 -9.38 -14.24
C ALA A 57 14.46 -8.98 -13.24
N LYS A 58 14.06 -8.55 -12.03
CA LYS A 58 15.00 -8.17 -10.96
C LYS A 58 15.66 -9.38 -10.31
N ALA A 59 14.94 -10.48 -10.11
CA ALA A 59 15.47 -11.68 -9.47
C ALA A 59 16.59 -12.37 -10.28
N ILE A 60 16.53 -12.32 -11.62
CA ILE A 60 17.56 -12.89 -12.51
C ILE A 60 18.82 -12.00 -12.56
N GLY A 61 18.66 -10.68 -12.44
CA GLY A 61 19.77 -9.72 -12.58
C GLY A 61 20.41 -9.26 -11.26
N THR A 62 19.91 -9.70 -10.11
CA THR A 62 20.46 -9.28 -8.81
C THR A 62 21.59 -10.23 -8.40
N GLU A 63 22.83 -9.84 -8.69
CA GLU A 63 23.98 -10.40 -7.97
C GLU A 63 23.83 -10.04 -6.49
N VAL A 64 23.93 -11.04 -5.60
CA VAL A 64 23.80 -10.84 -4.16
C VAL A 64 25.03 -10.05 -3.68
N GLN A 65 24.95 -8.73 -3.70
CA GLN A 65 25.99 -7.86 -3.15
C GLN A 65 25.82 -7.82 -1.62
N GLY A 66 26.66 -8.55 -0.89
CA GLY A 66 26.78 -8.44 0.58
C GLY A 66 26.58 -9.73 1.37
N SER A 67 26.23 -9.59 2.66
CA SER A 67 26.12 -10.67 3.66
C SER A 67 24.74 -11.34 3.72
N LEU A 68 23.86 -11.08 2.75
CA LEU A 68 22.49 -11.60 2.75
C LEU A 68 22.43 -12.97 2.09
N THR A 69 21.55 -13.83 2.58
CA THR A 69 21.29 -15.10 1.89
C THR A 69 20.51 -14.84 0.59
N PRO A 70 20.68 -15.68 -0.45
CA PRO A 70 19.93 -15.56 -1.69
C PRO A 70 18.40 -15.48 -1.46
N GLY A 71 17.86 -16.27 -0.54
CA GLY A 71 16.45 -16.20 -0.15
C GLY A 71 16.05 -14.84 0.43
N GLN A 72 16.88 -14.23 1.28
CA GLN A 72 16.63 -12.88 1.82
C GLN A 72 16.67 -11.80 0.73
N ALA A 73 17.57 -11.92 -0.25
CA ALA A 73 17.64 -10.99 -1.38
C ALA A 73 16.35 -11.02 -2.21
N LEU A 74 15.82 -12.21 -2.50
CA LEU A 74 14.55 -12.36 -3.22
C LEU A 74 13.36 -11.75 -2.46
N VAL A 75 13.32 -11.94 -1.15
CA VAL A 75 12.29 -11.32 -0.28
C VAL A 75 12.38 -9.80 -0.34
N GLY A 76 13.59 -9.24 -0.36
CA GLY A 76 13.83 -7.81 -0.56
C GLY A 76 13.26 -7.32 -1.88
N VAL A 77 13.56 -8.01 -2.98
CA VAL A 77 13.03 -7.66 -4.32
C VAL A 77 11.50 -7.68 -4.35
N ILE A 78 10.88 -8.70 -3.75
CA ILE A 78 9.41 -8.79 -3.64
C ILE A 78 8.86 -7.61 -2.83
N HIS A 79 9.48 -7.29 -1.71
CA HIS A 79 9.07 -6.17 -0.86
C HIS A 79 9.14 -4.84 -1.60
N ASP A 80 10.26 -4.56 -2.26
CA ASP A 80 10.49 -3.31 -2.99
C ASP A 80 9.47 -3.15 -4.13
N GLU A 81 9.14 -4.25 -4.82
CA GLU A 81 8.13 -4.22 -5.88
C GLU A 81 6.72 -4.01 -5.32
N LEU A 82 6.40 -4.57 -4.15
CA LEU A 82 5.13 -4.31 -3.47
C LEU A 82 5.01 -2.84 -3.04
N VAL A 83 6.10 -2.25 -2.53
CA VAL A 83 6.16 -0.83 -2.17
C VAL A 83 5.95 0.04 -3.41
N ALA A 84 6.63 -0.28 -4.52
CA ALA A 84 6.47 0.43 -5.79
C ALA A 84 5.01 0.34 -6.29
N LEU A 85 4.39 -0.85 -6.19
CA LEU A 85 3.01 -1.08 -6.60
C LEU A 85 2.01 -0.25 -5.77
N MET A 86 2.24 -0.08 -4.47
CA MET A 86 1.36 0.68 -3.57
C MET A 86 1.53 2.20 -3.66
N GLY A 87 2.33 2.71 -4.60
CA GLY A 87 2.53 4.16 -4.81
C GLY A 87 3.81 4.71 -4.16
N GLY A 88 4.69 3.84 -3.67
CA GLY A 88 6.01 4.21 -3.18
C GLY A 88 5.96 5.03 -1.90
N ARG A 89 6.21 6.34 -2.00
CA ARG A 89 6.35 7.21 -0.83
C ARG A 89 5.00 7.77 -0.39
N PRO A 90 4.68 7.71 0.92
CA PRO A 90 3.45 8.31 1.42
C PRO A 90 3.52 9.84 1.25
N GLN A 91 2.55 10.41 0.53
CA GLN A 91 2.37 11.85 0.51
C GLN A 91 1.49 12.28 1.69
N PRO A 92 1.93 13.25 2.51
CA PRO A 92 1.09 13.79 3.57
C PRO A 92 -0.11 14.51 2.96
N PHE A 93 -1.27 14.34 3.60
CA PHE A 93 -2.47 15.08 3.24
C PHE A 93 -2.37 16.52 3.77
N GLU A 94 -1.90 17.44 2.92
CA GLU A 94 -1.73 18.86 3.23
C GLU A 94 -2.72 19.72 2.44
N LEU A 95 -3.49 20.57 3.14
CA LEU A 95 -4.32 21.58 2.50
C LEU A 95 -3.46 22.81 2.19
N ARG A 96 -2.88 22.84 0.99
CA ARG A 96 -2.08 23.96 0.48
C ARG A 96 -2.97 25.05 -0.13
N HIS A 97 -3.98 25.51 0.62
CA HIS A 97 -4.88 26.58 0.19
C HIS A 97 -5.21 27.52 1.35
N SER A 98 -5.39 28.80 1.05
CA SER A 98 -5.86 29.78 2.03
C SER A 98 -7.28 29.43 2.47
N PRO A 99 -7.57 29.36 3.78
CA PRO A 99 -8.92 29.06 4.25
C PRO A 99 -9.97 30.03 3.65
N PRO A 100 -11.19 29.57 3.31
CA PRO A 100 -11.71 28.22 3.52
C PRO A 100 -11.36 27.24 2.38
N ALA A 101 -10.94 26.02 2.74
CA ALA A 101 -10.78 24.91 1.80
C ALA A 101 -12.05 24.04 1.78
N VAL A 102 -12.59 23.77 0.59
CA VAL A 102 -13.74 22.88 0.40
C VAL A 102 -13.25 21.51 -0.07
N ILE A 103 -13.63 20.44 0.65
CA ILE A 103 -13.25 19.06 0.33
C ILE A 103 -14.50 18.28 -0.07
N LEU A 104 -14.56 17.84 -1.34
CA LEU A 104 -15.61 16.94 -1.83
C LEU A 104 -15.20 15.49 -1.63
N LEU A 105 -16.04 14.70 -0.96
CA LEU A 105 -15.87 13.25 -0.84
C LEU A 105 -16.78 12.53 -1.84
N ALA A 106 -16.20 11.98 -2.90
CA ALA A 106 -16.90 11.17 -3.90
C ALA A 106 -16.52 9.68 -3.77
N GLY A 107 -17.41 8.79 -4.21
CA GLY A 107 -17.16 7.33 -4.20
C GLY A 107 -18.44 6.54 -4.47
N LEU A 108 -18.36 5.20 -4.45
CA LEU A 108 -19.51 4.32 -4.62
C LEU A 108 -20.39 4.24 -3.35
N GLN A 109 -21.65 3.84 -3.47
CA GLN A 109 -22.53 3.59 -2.32
C GLN A 109 -21.92 2.53 -1.39
N GLY A 110 -22.02 2.74 -0.09
CA GLY A 110 -21.40 1.85 0.90
C GLY A 110 -19.87 1.94 1.02
N ALA A 111 -19.17 2.78 0.23
CA ALA A 111 -17.71 2.95 0.30
C ALA A 111 -17.19 3.64 1.58
N GLY A 112 -18.06 3.89 2.56
CA GLY A 112 -17.68 4.50 3.83
C GLY A 112 -17.36 5.99 3.77
N LYS A 113 -17.94 6.75 2.83
CA LYS A 113 -17.77 8.21 2.70
C LYS A 113 -18.06 8.95 4.02
N THR A 114 -19.20 8.68 4.65
CA THR A 114 -19.60 9.33 5.91
C THR A 114 -18.67 8.98 7.07
N THR A 115 -18.28 7.70 7.18
CA THR A 115 -17.31 7.24 8.19
C THR A 115 -15.94 7.87 7.98
N THR A 116 -15.51 7.96 6.73
CA THR A 116 -14.25 8.59 6.36
C THR A 116 -14.29 10.08 6.66
N LEU A 117 -15.39 10.78 6.34
CA LEU A 117 -15.60 12.18 6.70
C LEU A 117 -15.46 12.41 8.21
N ALA A 118 -16.13 11.60 9.03
CA ALA A 118 -16.07 11.74 10.49
C ALA A 118 -14.64 11.56 11.03
N LYS A 119 -13.92 10.53 10.54
CA LYS A 119 -12.51 10.28 10.90
C LYS A 119 -11.59 11.41 10.43
N LEU A 120 -11.84 11.92 9.23
CA LEU A 120 -11.08 12.99 8.60
C LEU A 120 -11.30 14.31 9.37
N ALA A 121 -12.55 14.65 9.72
CA ALA A 121 -12.88 15.83 10.53
C ALA A 121 -12.27 15.82 11.94
N ALA A 122 -12.12 14.64 12.55
CA ALA A 122 -11.44 14.49 13.84
C ALA A 122 -9.91 14.65 13.75
N ARG A 123 -9.33 14.58 12.55
CA ARG A 123 -7.88 14.70 12.35
C ARG A 123 -7.50 16.19 12.28
N PRO A 124 -6.51 16.66 13.05
CA PRO A 124 -6.06 18.05 12.97
C PRO A 124 -5.34 18.30 11.64
N PHE A 125 -6.01 18.92 10.68
CA PHE A 125 -5.35 19.45 9.48
C PHE A 125 -4.48 20.64 9.86
N GLY A 126 -3.20 20.61 9.50
CA GLY A 126 -2.38 21.83 9.47
C GLY A 126 -2.14 22.54 10.81
N ARG A 127 -2.22 21.89 11.97
CA ARG A 127 -1.83 22.49 13.28
C ARG A 127 -0.32 22.70 13.46
N ARG A 128 0.42 23.03 12.39
CA ARG A 128 1.85 23.39 12.45
C ARG A 128 2.20 24.76 11.87
N SER A 129 1.25 25.55 11.37
CA SER A 129 1.55 26.96 11.06
C SER A 129 0.35 27.86 11.24
N ALA A 130 0.54 28.90 12.05
CA ALA A 130 -0.35 30.04 12.27
C ALA A 130 -1.75 29.72 12.82
N ARG A 131 -1.87 29.62 14.15
CA ARG A 131 -3.09 30.10 14.82
C ARG A 131 -2.91 31.62 14.99
N PRO A 132 -3.63 32.49 14.26
CA PRO A 132 -3.73 33.88 14.70
C PRO A 132 -4.44 33.84 16.05
N ARG A 133 -3.79 34.39 17.09
CA ARG A 133 -4.41 34.53 18.41
C ARG A 133 -5.70 35.34 18.20
N GLY A 134 -6.87 34.72 18.44
CA GLY A 134 -8.17 35.40 18.40
C GLY A 134 -9.16 34.96 17.31
N ALA A 135 -8.83 34.03 16.42
CA ALA A 135 -9.83 33.53 15.46
C ALA A 135 -10.87 32.61 16.17
N PRO A 136 -12.19 32.85 15.99
CA PRO A 136 -13.22 32.00 16.56
C PRO A 136 -13.05 30.57 16.03
N ALA A 137 -13.31 29.58 16.89
CA ALA A 137 -13.26 28.18 16.48
C ALA A 137 -14.22 27.96 15.31
N LEU A 138 -13.70 27.50 14.17
CA LEU A 138 -14.53 27.15 13.04
C LEU A 138 -15.48 26.02 13.49
N PRO A 139 -16.81 26.16 13.34
CA PRO A 139 -17.72 25.08 13.68
C PRO A 139 -17.37 23.83 12.85
N PRO A 140 -17.56 22.62 13.41
CA PRO A 140 -17.31 21.39 12.67
C PRO A 140 -18.14 21.40 11.36
N PRO A 141 -17.62 20.82 10.26
CA PRO A 141 -18.34 20.75 9.01
C PRO A 141 -19.68 20.06 9.24
N ARG A 142 -20.78 20.75 8.90
CA ARG A 142 -22.13 20.18 8.99
C ARG A 142 -22.29 19.15 7.87
N PRO A 143 -22.67 17.90 8.16
CA PRO A 143 -22.96 16.94 7.12
C PRO A 143 -24.15 17.44 6.29
N VAL A 144 -23.95 17.59 4.99
CA VAL A 144 -25.05 17.85 4.04
C VAL A 144 -25.58 16.48 3.61
N PRO A 145 -26.88 16.20 3.79
CA PRO A 145 -27.46 14.94 3.32
C PRO A 145 -27.36 14.87 1.80
N ILE A 146 -26.81 13.78 1.29
CA ILE A 146 -26.87 13.44 -0.13
C ILE A 146 -28.23 12.78 -0.33
N SER A 147 -29.10 13.39 -1.13
CA SER A 147 -30.36 12.78 -1.58
C SER A 147 -30.04 11.57 -2.45
N ASP A 148 -30.80 10.48 -2.28
CA ASP A 148 -30.70 9.26 -3.07
C ASP A 148 -30.94 9.49 -4.57
#